data_AF-A0A0F3RCR0-F1
#
_entry.id   AF-A0A0F3RCR0-F1
#
_cell.length_a   1.000
_cell.length_b   1.000
_cell.length_c   1.000
_cell.angle_alpha   90.00
_cell.angle_beta   90.00
_cell.angle_gamma   90.00
#
_symmetry.space_group_name_H-M   'P 1'
#
loop_
_entity.id
_entity.type
_entity.pdbx_description
1 polymer ?
#
loop_
_entity_poly.entity_id
_entity_poly.type
_entity_poly.pdbx_seq_one_letter_code
_entity_poly.pdbx_strand_id
1 'polypeptide(L)'
;MYLGYHLYPYRSLSKRQIITEMPKFYLFDTALSNYLRKYEYQEMTGFDAGKSFEHYAFLELIAYKYLNDKRYELFYWRTKEGYEVDFIF
;
A
#
# COMPACT_ATOMS: atom_id res chain seq x y z
N MET A 1 -2.86 -16.06 2.95
CA MET A 1 -2.95 -15.15 4.12
C MET A 1 -4.30 -14.46 4.03
N TYR A 2 -5.24 -14.73 4.94
CA TYR A 2 -6.64 -14.32 4.78
C TYR A 2 -6.97 -12.92 5.35
N LEU A 3 -6.01 -12.26 6.01
CA LEU A 3 -6.26 -11.02 6.76
C LEU A 3 -5.80 -9.73 6.04
N GLY A 4 -4.86 -9.82 5.11
CA GLY A 4 -4.30 -8.64 4.44
C GLY A 4 -3.01 -8.96 3.68
N TYR A 5 -2.25 -7.91 3.36
CA TYR A 5 -1.08 -7.94 2.50
C TYR A 5 0.03 -7.05 3.05
N HIS A 6 1.28 -7.49 2.90
CA HIS A 6 2.46 -6.65 3.12
C HIS A 6 2.93 -6.07 1.80
N LEU A 7 3.11 -4.76 1.75
CA LEU A 7 3.76 -4.06 0.66
C LEU A 7 5.18 -3.72 1.10
N TYR A 8 6.15 -4.41 0.49
CA TYR A 8 7.56 -4.25 0.84
C TYR A 8 8.17 -3.05 0.10
N PRO A 9 9.21 -2.42 0.68
CA PRO A 9 9.98 -1.41 -0.05
C PRO A 9 10.72 -2.06 -1.21
N TYR A 10 10.75 -1.36 -2.34
CA TYR A 10 11.54 -1.74 -3.49
C TYR A 10 13.03 -1.61 -3.17
N ARG A 11 13.78 -2.71 -3.39
CA ARG A 11 15.22 -2.77 -3.13
C ARG A 11 15.98 -2.86 -4.45
N SER A 12 16.52 -1.74 -4.90
CA SER A 12 17.53 -1.76 -5.97
C SER A 12 18.77 -2.53 -5.50
N LEU A 13 19.37 -3.33 -6.40
CA LEU A 13 20.58 -4.12 -6.16
C LEU A 13 21.82 -3.26 -5.82
N SER A 14 21.72 -1.93 -5.99
CA SER A 14 22.75 -0.95 -5.62
C SER A 14 22.86 -0.80 -4.10
N LYS A 15 23.86 -1.47 -3.53
CA LYS A 15 24.25 -1.40 -2.11
C LYS A 15 24.47 0.06 -1.65
N ARG A 16 23.77 0.47 -0.58
CA ARG A 16 24.07 1.58 0.40
C ARG A 16 23.03 2.69 0.59
N GLN A 17 21.79 2.51 0.17
CA GLN A 17 20.71 3.43 0.57
C GLN A 17 19.50 2.74 1.21
N ILE A 18 19.72 1.60 1.85
CA ILE A 18 18.68 0.92 2.62
C ILE A 18 18.51 1.71 3.93
N ILE A 19 17.59 2.69 3.93
CA ILE A 19 16.86 2.99 5.15
C ILE A 19 16.10 1.70 5.47
N THR A 20 16.14 1.25 6.72
CA THR A 20 15.38 0.11 7.20
C THR A 20 13.90 0.48 7.17
N GLU A 21 13.28 0.46 5.99
CA GLU A 21 11.88 0.82 5.86
C GLU A 21 10.99 -0.39 6.19
N MET A 22 10.05 -0.16 7.09
CA MET A 22 9.10 -1.18 7.51
C MET A 22 8.07 -1.39 6.40
N PRO A 23 7.72 -2.64 6.05
CA PRO A 23 6.66 -2.90 5.10
C PRO A 23 5.35 -2.21 5.50
N LYS A 24 4.65 -1.61 4.54
CA LYS A 24 3.28 -1.15 4.76
C LYS A 24 2.37 -2.39 4.85
N PHE A 25 1.34 -2.34 5.69
CA PHE A 25 0.35 -3.41 5.80
C PHE A 25 -1.04 -2.89 5.41
N TYR A 26 -1.67 -3.57 4.46
CA TYR A 26 -3.02 -3.27 4.02
C TYR A 26 -3.94 -4.44 4.37
N LEU A 27 -5.06 -4.16 5.04
CA LEU A 27 -6.11 -5.15 5.25
C LEU A 27 -6.72 -5.56 3.90
N PHE A 28 -7.37 -6.72 3.84
CA PHE A 28 -7.98 -7.19 2.59
C PHE A 28 -9.19 -6.33 2.13
N ASP A 29 -9.69 -5.45 3.00
CA ASP A 29 -10.86 -4.61 2.77
C ASP A 29 -10.68 -3.23 3.45
N THR A 30 -11.11 -2.17 2.77
CA THR A 30 -11.02 -0.79 3.28
C THR A 30 -12.04 -0.48 4.38
N ALA A 31 -13.26 -1.01 4.28
CA ALA A 31 -14.30 -0.87 5.30
C ALA A 31 -13.90 -1.57 6.60
N LEU A 32 -13.21 -2.72 6.53
CA LEU A 32 -12.65 -3.36 7.73
C LEU A 32 -11.66 -2.44 8.46
N SER A 33 -10.79 -1.76 7.72
CA SER A 33 -9.84 -0.79 8.28
C SER A 33 -10.57 0.35 9.01
N ASN A 34 -11.60 0.91 8.38
CA ASN A 34 -12.41 2.00 8.94
C ASN A 34 -13.20 1.55 10.18
N TYR A 35 -13.81 0.37 10.12
CA TYR A 35 -14.56 -0.22 11.23
C TYR A 35 -13.68 -0.44 12.46
N LEU A 36 -12.48 -1.00 12.29
CA LEU A 36 -11.54 -1.21 13.39
C LEU A 36 -11.04 0.11 14.00
N ARG A 37 -10.89 1.14 13.17
CA ARG A 37 -10.56 2.50 13.62
C ARG A 37 -11.73 3.22 14.30
N LYS A 38 -12.95 2.66 14.23
CA LYS A 38 -14.21 3.32 14.61
C LYS A 38 -14.35 4.67 13.92
N TYR A 39 -14.02 4.70 12.64
CA TYR A 39 -13.98 5.92 11.84
C TYR A 39 -15.05 5.87 10.75
N GLU A 40 -15.83 6.94 10.66
CA GLU A 40 -16.85 7.13 9.63
C GLU A 40 -16.56 8.43 8.87
N TYR A 41 -16.56 8.34 7.54
CA TYR A 41 -16.39 9.50 6.68
C TYR A 41 -17.70 10.27 6.59
N GLN A 42 -17.68 11.55 6.95
CA GLN A 42 -18.78 12.47 6.61
C GLN A 42 -18.69 12.89 5.14
N GLU A 43 -17.48 13.13 4.66
CA GLU A 43 -17.14 13.44 3.27
C GLU A 43 -15.82 12.76 2.91
N MET A 44 -15.63 12.43 1.62
CA MET A 44 -14.37 11.88 1.11
C MET A 44 -13.34 12.99 0.87
N THR A 45 -12.99 13.73 1.92
CA THR A 45 -12.04 14.84 1.87
C THR A 45 -11.00 14.74 2.98
N GLY A 46 -9.84 15.38 2.76
CA GLY A 46 -8.76 15.42 3.75
C GLY A 46 -7.85 14.18 3.77
N PHE A 47 -6.99 14.14 4.78
CA PHE A 47 -5.87 13.20 4.86
C PHE A 47 -6.33 11.74 5.07
N ASP A 48 -7.33 11.50 5.91
CA ASP A 48 -7.86 10.16 6.13
C ASP A 48 -8.52 9.59 4.87
N ALA A 49 -9.29 10.41 4.14
CA ALA A 49 -9.89 10.00 2.88
C ALA A 49 -8.81 9.65 1.85
N GLY A 50 -7.71 10.41 1.81
CA GLY A 50 -6.53 10.10 1.00
C GLY A 50 -5.94 8.71 1.33
N LYS A 51 -5.79 8.37 2.61
CA LYS A 51 -5.33 7.02 3.03
C LYS A 51 -6.29 5.92 2.62
N SER A 52 -7.60 6.13 2.76
CA SER A 52 -8.58 5.15 2.32
C SER A 52 -8.59 4.98 0.79
N PHE A 53 -8.35 6.06 0.04
CA PHE A 53 -8.20 6.00 -1.40
C PHE A 53 -6.93 5.25 -1.83
N GLU A 54 -5.79 5.51 -1.16
CA GLU A 54 -4.55 4.76 -1.36
C GLU A 54 -4.76 3.26 -1.10
N HIS A 55 -5.44 2.91 0.01
CA HIS A 55 -5.77 1.51 0.33
C HIS A 55 -6.69 0.89 -0.72
N TYR A 56 -7.71 1.61 -1.19
CA TYR A 56 -8.57 1.15 -2.29
C TYR A 56 -7.74 0.87 -3.55
N ALA A 57 -6.90 1.82 -3.97
CA ALA A 57 -6.03 1.66 -5.14
C ALA A 57 -5.10 0.44 -5.02
N PHE A 58 -4.53 0.20 -3.83
CA PHE A 58 -3.74 -1.00 -3.57
C PHE A 58 -4.54 -2.29 -3.81
N LEU A 59 -5.77 -2.38 -3.29
CA LEU A 59 -6.61 -3.57 -3.47
C LEU A 59 -6.97 -3.81 -4.94
N GLU A 60 -7.24 -2.75 -5.70
CA GLU A 60 -7.47 -2.84 -7.15
C GLU A 60 -6.22 -3.35 -7.90
N LEU A 61 -5.02 -2.90 -7.53
CA LEU A 61 -3.76 -3.38 -8.11
C LEU A 61 -3.49 -4.86 -7.78
N ILE A 62 -3.79 -5.28 -6.55
CA ILE A 62 -3.69 -6.68 -6.13
C ILE A 62 -4.70 -7.54 -6.91
N ALA A 63 -5.94 -7.09 -7.04
CA ALA A 63 -6.95 -7.77 -7.85
C ALA A 63 -6.50 -7.88 -9.30
N TYR A 64 -6.01 -6.80 -9.90
CA TYR A 64 -5.45 -6.79 -11.25
C TYR A 64 -4.31 -7.82 -11.42
N LYS A 65 -3.35 -7.87 -10.48
CA LYS A 65 -2.25 -8.84 -10.49
C LYS A 65 -2.78 -10.28 -10.55
N TYR A 66 -3.70 -10.63 -9.64
CA TYR A 66 -4.25 -11.99 -9.56
C TYR A 66 -5.13 -12.35 -10.74
N LEU A 67 -5.99 -11.44 -11.20
CA LEU A 67 -6.89 -11.66 -12.34
C LEU A 67 -6.13 -11.88 -13.65
N ASN A 68 -4.92 -11.32 -13.78
CA ASN A 68 -4.11 -11.42 -15.00
C ASN A 68 -2.90 -12.37 -14.85
N ASP A 69 -2.86 -13.17 -13.78
CA ASP A 69 -1.76 -14.11 -13.46
C ASP A 69 -0.35 -13.49 -13.61
N LYS A 70 -0.22 -12.24 -13.15
CA LYS A 70 1.04 -11.49 -13.22
C LYS A 70 1.97 -11.97 -12.11
N ARG A 71 3.22 -12.28 -12.49
CA ARG A 71 4.28 -12.72 -11.56
C ARG A 71 5.11 -11.58 -10.97
N TYR A 72 4.93 -10.35 -11.46
CA TYR A 72 5.61 -9.19 -10.90
C TYR A 72 5.03 -8.86 -9.52
N GLU A 73 5.91 -8.52 -8.58
CA GLU A 73 5.52 -8.18 -7.22
C GLU A 73 5.29 -6.68 -7.09
N LEU A 74 4.35 -6.30 -6.23
CA LEU A 74 4.07 -4.89 -5.97
C LEU A 74 4.95 -4.40 -4.82
N PHE A 75 5.56 -3.24 -4.99
CA PHE A 75 6.40 -2.57 -3.99
C PHE A 75 6.02 -1.10 -3.87
N TYR A 76 6.44 -0.45 -2.79
CA TYR A 76 6.51 1.01 -2.74
C TYR A 76 7.96 1.46 -2.84
N TRP A 77 8.21 2.70 -3.24
CA TRP A 77 9.56 3.25 -3.30
C TRP A 77 9.62 4.60 -2.60
N ARG A 78 10.70 4.84 -1.88
CA ARG A 78 10.92 6.08 -1.16
C ARG A 78 12.40 6.47 -1.19
N THR A 79 12.68 7.76 -1.29
CA THR A 79 14.03 8.32 -1.18
C THR A 79 14.32 8.78 0.24
N LYS A 80 15.61 8.98 0.57
CA LYS A 80 16.01 9.47 1.89
C LYS A 80 15.51 10.89 2.16
N GLU A 81 15.34 11.67 1.10
CA GLU A 81 14.86 13.05 1.11
C GLU A 81 13.34 13.13 1.30
N GLY A 82 12.64 11.99 1.31
CA GLY A 82 11.22 11.90 1.65
C GLY A 82 10.26 11.84 0.46
N TYR A 83 10.76 11.76 -0.78
CA TYR A 83 9.92 11.53 -1.94
C TYR A 83 9.42 10.08 -1.97
N GLU A 84 8.15 9.87 -2.25
CA GLU A 84 7.50 8.57 -2.18
C GLU A 84 6.69 8.29 -3.45
N VAL A 85 6.76 7.05 -3.90
CA VAL A 85 5.88 6.46 -4.90
C VAL A 85 5.19 5.28 -4.25
N ASP A 86 3.87 5.37 -4.08
CA ASP A 86 3.11 4.41 -3.29
C ASP A 86 3.14 3.00 -3.88
N PHE A 87 3.06 2.87 -5.21
CA PHE A 87 2.94 1.58 -5.87
C PHE A 87 3.76 1.51 -7.16
N ILE A 88 4.62 0.49 -7.25
CA ILE A 88 5.38 0.11 -8.45
C ILE A 88 5.39 -1.42 -8.59
N PHE A 89 5.22 -1.90 -9.82
CA PHE A 89 5.37 -3.33 -10.20
C PHE A 89 6.80 -3.66 -10.61
#